data_AF-A0A6S7FR97-F1
#
_entry.id   AF-A0A6S7FR97-F1
#
_cell.length_a   1.000
_cell.length_b   1.000
_cell.length_c   1.000
_cell.angle_alpha   90.00
_cell.angle_beta   90.00
_cell.angle_gamma   90.00
#
_symmetry.space_group_name_H-M   'P 1'
#
loop_
_entity.id
_entity.type
_entity.pdbx_description
1 polymer ?
#
loop_
_entity_poly.entity_id
_entity_poly.type
_entity_poly.pdbx_seq_one_letter_code
_entity_poly.pdbx_strand_id
1 'polypeptide(L)'
;MKHEGVVLDACNMSYNAGQRTVMKALLNSLWGKLAQNEDVTVVSFLDCMQELLELVNDRSVEVTSLDFISNDVARTTHRKTASLTPLPNRNVIIASFVTAYARLELLQYLLKLGENVLYYDTDSVIFIEDREKGKFLETGEYLGQMTDELVEKKTTAKWIGQFCSAGPKSYSYRTNLYTRTNDDGTETNQQDEIVHVKGFSLKGPAKKLLTFDTIRSCVEDPSKEIEITYREFIRENTQSISKKNEQCLHDVTLPLYHPFVMTVCGPTQSGKTHLLVDIIKNIDQLIIPTPDKLLYLYTAEQTVYGEIMDYVAANHEHSALKRCEFYDCARLGIPTVEHIKPLLGERTLPVLDDLMVFAMSTKEGVENLNNLATRDSHHLDLSVFFVCQTLNYGNGKIRSMRTNSMYHLLFNNHTDTRDIELIARNKGIRLSTIRKILSDVAKKQYGYVLFDGCPRSPANARVRTGILPDECTIIYNTDKQFV
;
A
#
# COMPACT_ATOMS: atom_id res chain seq x y z
N MET A 1 14.53 -38.75 8.48
CA MET A 1 13.08 -38.65 8.17
C MET A 1 12.24 -39.83 8.69
N LYS A 2 12.30 -41.08 8.16
CA LYS A 2 11.54 -42.21 8.79
C LYS A 2 11.96 -42.48 10.24
N HIS A 3 13.25 -42.32 10.54
CA HIS A 3 13.80 -42.46 11.89
C HIS A 3 13.41 -41.34 12.86
N GLU A 4 12.92 -40.21 12.35
CA GLU A 4 12.51 -39.02 13.11
C GLU A 4 10.98 -38.87 13.18
N GLY A 5 10.23 -39.89 12.73
CA GLY A 5 8.77 -39.87 12.68
C GLY A 5 8.18 -39.03 11.54
N VAL A 6 8.99 -38.52 10.61
CA VAL A 6 8.53 -37.73 9.46
C VAL A 6 8.24 -38.66 8.29
N VAL A 7 6.94 -38.85 7.99
CA VAL A 7 6.46 -39.59 6.82
C VAL A 7 6.20 -38.59 5.69
N LEU A 8 7.00 -38.64 4.64
CA LEU A 8 6.80 -37.83 3.44
C LEU A 8 5.76 -38.50 2.53
N ASP A 9 4.74 -37.75 2.13
CA ASP A 9 3.77 -38.18 1.13
C ASP A 9 4.17 -37.63 -0.24
N ALA A 10 4.58 -38.53 -1.14
CA ALA A 10 5.02 -38.18 -2.49
C ALA A 10 3.92 -37.47 -3.30
N CYS A 11 2.64 -37.75 -3.04
CA CYS A 11 1.53 -37.11 -3.72
C CYS A 11 1.40 -35.62 -3.36
N ASN A 12 1.91 -35.22 -2.19
CA ASN A 12 1.90 -33.83 -1.71
C ASN A 12 3.19 -33.06 -2.07
N MET A 13 4.22 -33.74 -2.61
CA MET A 13 5.47 -33.12 -3.03
C MET A 13 5.34 -32.51 -4.43
N SER A 14 4.58 -31.42 -4.55
CA SER A 14 4.45 -30.65 -5.79
C SER A 14 5.32 -29.39 -5.78
N TYR A 15 5.83 -28.99 -6.94
CA TYR A 15 6.62 -27.76 -7.07
C TYR A 15 5.73 -26.52 -6.91
N ASN A 16 5.96 -25.74 -5.85
CA ASN A 16 5.29 -24.45 -5.64
C ASN A 16 6.31 -23.36 -5.25
N ALA A 17 6.58 -22.44 -6.17
CA ALA A 17 7.59 -21.39 -6.00
C ALA A 17 7.28 -20.44 -4.82
N GLY A 18 6.00 -20.09 -4.63
CA GLY A 18 5.58 -19.19 -3.55
C GLY A 18 5.74 -19.84 -2.18
N GLN A 19 5.24 -21.07 -2.01
CA GLN A 19 5.38 -21.82 -0.77
C GLN A 19 6.85 -22.09 -0.42
N ARG A 20 7.69 -22.47 -1.40
CA ARG A 20 9.13 -22.65 -1.17
C ARG A 20 9.80 -21.37 -0.68
N THR A 21 9.43 -20.22 -1.26
CA THR A 21 9.97 -18.92 -0.84
C THR A 21 9.60 -18.61 0.61
N VAL A 22 8.33 -18.81 0.99
CA VAL A 22 7.85 -18.60 2.36
C VAL A 22 8.54 -19.55 3.34
N MET A 23 8.59 -20.84 3.02
CA MET A 23 9.19 -21.85 3.91
C MET A 23 10.71 -21.63 4.06
N LYS A 24 11.41 -21.28 2.98
CA LYS A 24 12.84 -20.90 3.03
C LYS A 24 13.06 -19.67 3.91
N ALA A 25 12.20 -18.66 3.80
CA ALA A 25 12.28 -17.46 4.65
C ALA A 25 12.05 -17.79 6.13
N LEU A 26 11.08 -18.67 6.45
CA LEU A 26 10.81 -19.09 7.83
C LEU A 26 12.00 -19.84 8.45
N LEU A 27 12.54 -20.85 7.74
CA LEU A 27 13.69 -21.64 8.20
C LEU A 27 14.94 -20.78 8.39
N ASN A 28 15.23 -19.88 7.43
CA ASN A 28 16.38 -18.97 7.53
C ASN A 28 16.19 -17.91 8.63
N SER A 29 14.96 -17.47 8.90
CA SER A 29 14.69 -16.51 9.95
C SER A 29 14.79 -17.12 11.35
N LEU A 30 14.54 -18.43 11.50
CA LEU A 30 14.55 -19.10 12.79
C LEU A 30 15.92 -18.99 13.48
N TRP A 31 17.01 -19.41 12.81
CA TRP A 31 18.34 -19.33 13.42
C TRP A 31 18.81 -17.88 13.57
N GLY A 32 18.43 -16.98 12.64
CA GLY A 32 18.71 -15.55 12.75
C GLY A 32 18.05 -14.92 13.99
N LYS A 33 16.86 -15.40 14.36
CA LYS A 33 16.15 -14.96 15.57
C LYS A 33 16.87 -15.37 16.85
N LEU A 34 17.48 -16.55 16.88
CA LEU A 34 18.27 -17.02 18.03
C LEU A 34 19.50 -16.14 18.28
N ALA A 35 20.05 -15.50 17.24
CA ALA A 35 21.19 -14.59 17.29
C ALA A 35 20.79 -13.10 17.28
N GLN A 36 19.52 -12.76 17.47
CA GLN A 36 19.06 -11.38 17.36
C GLN A 36 19.82 -10.45 18.32
N ASN A 37 20.32 -9.34 17.78
CA ASN A 37 20.94 -8.30 18.58
C ASN A 37 19.88 -7.55 19.40
N GLU A 38 20.13 -7.37 20.70
CA GLU A 38 19.27 -6.61 21.62
C GLU A 38 19.60 -5.12 21.60
N ASP A 39 20.85 -4.77 21.31
CA ASP A 39 21.32 -3.38 21.15
C ASP A 39 20.91 -2.81 19.80
N VAL A 40 19.59 -2.77 19.56
CA VAL A 40 19.03 -2.15 18.38
C VAL A 40 18.90 -0.66 18.63
N THR A 41 19.62 0.11 17.84
CA THR A 41 19.40 1.55 17.75
C THR A 41 18.15 1.78 16.91
N VAL A 42 17.16 2.45 17.49
CA VAL A 42 15.89 2.76 16.86
C VAL A 42 15.88 4.22 16.46
N VAL A 43 15.45 4.49 15.24
CA VAL A 43 15.20 5.84 14.75
C VAL A 43 13.69 6.06 14.77
N SER A 44 13.23 6.97 15.62
CA SER A 44 11.83 7.39 15.68
C SER A 44 11.67 8.79 15.12
N PHE A 45 10.53 9.02 14.48
CA PHE A 45 10.10 10.33 14.01
C PHE A 45 8.90 10.70 14.87
N LEU A 46 9.07 11.70 15.72
CA LEU A 46 8.10 12.17 16.69
C LEU A 46 7.54 13.50 16.21
N ASP A 47 6.23 13.58 16.03
CA ASP A 47 5.52 14.79 15.62
C ASP A 47 4.79 15.48 16.80
N CYS A 48 4.96 14.94 18.01
CA CYS A 48 4.38 15.43 19.24
C CYS A 48 5.46 15.74 20.27
N MET A 49 5.43 16.96 20.82
CA MET A 49 6.35 17.38 21.88
C MET A 49 6.21 16.51 23.14
N GLN A 50 5.01 16.02 23.43
CA GLN A 50 4.78 15.16 24.59
C GLN A 50 5.52 13.83 24.45
N GLU A 51 5.43 13.15 23.30
CA GLU A 51 6.14 11.89 23.05
C GLU A 51 7.66 12.08 23.09
N LEU A 52 8.15 13.22 22.58
CA LEU A 52 9.56 13.58 22.67
C LEU A 52 10.00 13.74 24.13
N LEU A 53 9.21 14.45 24.94
CA LEU A 53 9.51 14.63 26.36
C LEU A 53 9.43 13.32 27.12
N GLU A 54 8.46 12.45 26.82
CA GLU A 54 8.37 11.11 27.42
C GLU A 54 9.60 10.28 27.08
N LEU A 55 10.03 10.25 25.82
CA LEU A 55 11.21 9.50 25.37
C LEU A 55 12.51 10.03 25.98
N VAL A 56 12.69 11.36 26.03
CA VAL A 56 13.89 11.99 26.59
C VAL A 56 13.97 11.83 28.11
N ASN A 57 12.82 11.78 28.79
CA ASN A 57 12.76 11.59 30.24
C ASN A 57 12.74 10.11 30.66
N ASP A 58 12.59 9.18 29.72
CA ASP A 58 12.64 7.74 30.00
C ASP A 58 14.08 7.31 30.36
N ARG A 59 14.31 7.02 31.64
CA ARG A 59 15.62 6.58 32.15
C ARG A 59 16.06 5.21 31.62
N SER A 60 15.15 4.45 31.00
CA SER A 60 15.46 3.16 30.37
C SER A 60 15.90 3.31 28.90
N VAL A 61 15.92 4.54 28.38
CA VAL A 61 16.27 4.85 27.00
C VAL A 61 17.41 5.86 26.97
N GLU A 62 18.44 5.53 26.21
CA GLU A 62 19.55 6.42 25.89
C GLU A 62 19.29 7.06 24.52
N VAL A 63 18.94 8.35 24.51
CA VAL A 63 18.82 9.14 23.28
C VAL A 63 20.22 9.58 22.85
N THR A 64 20.68 9.07 21.71
CA THR A 64 22.01 9.34 21.13
C THR A 64 22.02 10.53 20.18
N SER A 65 20.92 10.76 19.46
CA SER A 65 20.76 11.96 18.63
C SER A 65 19.32 12.47 18.65
N LEU A 66 19.18 13.79 18.59
CA LEU A 66 17.90 14.48 18.44
C LEU A 66 18.09 15.55 17.36
N ASP A 67 17.40 15.38 16.23
CA ASP A 67 17.45 16.29 15.10
C ASP A 67 16.04 16.76 14.75
N PHE A 68 15.81 18.07 14.69
CA PHE A 68 14.55 18.59 14.17
C PHE A 68 14.60 18.61 12.64
N ILE A 69 13.78 17.78 12.01
CA ILE A 69 13.65 17.72 10.54
C ILE A 69 12.76 18.86 10.05
N SER A 70 11.75 19.23 10.84
CA SER A 70 10.90 20.39 10.64
C SER A 70 10.55 20.99 12.00
N ASN A 71 9.82 22.12 12.00
CA ASN A 71 9.33 22.74 13.24
C ASN A 71 8.47 21.79 14.09
N ASP A 72 7.83 20.81 13.44
CA ASP A 72 6.85 19.92 14.08
C ASP A 72 7.30 18.47 14.13
N VAL A 73 8.49 18.11 13.62
CA VAL A 73 8.97 16.72 13.61
C VAL A 73 10.40 16.62 14.10
N ALA A 74 10.58 15.93 15.21
CA ALA A 74 11.85 15.54 15.78
C ALA A 74 12.20 14.10 15.35
N ARG A 75 13.40 13.92 14.81
CA ARG A 75 14.02 12.61 14.65
C ARG A 75 14.86 12.30 15.87
N THR A 76 14.54 11.22 16.56
CA THR A 76 15.34 10.72 17.68
C THR A 76 16.00 9.41 17.29
N THR A 77 17.31 9.35 17.47
CA THR A 77 18.05 8.10 17.48
C THR A 77 18.22 7.71 18.94
N HIS A 78 17.68 6.57 19.33
CA HIS A 78 17.72 6.13 20.71
C HIS A 78 17.94 4.63 20.80
N ARG A 79 18.46 4.20 21.95
CA ARG A 79 18.71 2.80 22.28
C ARG A 79 18.12 2.53 23.64
N LYS A 80 17.49 1.37 23.83
CA LYS A 80 17.14 0.95 25.20
C LYS A 80 18.42 0.64 25.96
N THR A 81 18.59 1.24 27.12
CA THR A 81 19.67 0.88 28.04
C THR A 81 19.49 -0.59 28.39
N ALA A 82 20.57 -1.38 28.31
CA ALA A 82 20.52 -2.83 28.34
C ALA A 82 19.57 -3.36 29.43
N SER A 83 18.47 -3.98 29.01
CA SER A 83 17.60 -4.68 29.93
C SER A 83 18.37 -5.87 30.47
N LEU A 84 18.38 -6.05 31.80
CA LEU A 84 18.98 -7.22 32.44
C LEU A 84 18.25 -8.53 32.06
N THR A 85 17.09 -8.45 31.40
CA THR A 85 16.31 -9.60 30.94
C THR A 85 16.60 -9.90 29.47
N PRO A 86 17.21 -11.05 29.15
CA PRO A 86 17.44 -11.48 27.78
C PRO A 86 16.12 -11.77 27.08
N LEU A 87 16.08 -11.64 25.75
CA LEU A 87 14.91 -12.03 24.97
C LEU A 87 14.59 -13.53 25.18
N PRO A 88 13.33 -13.91 25.43
CA PRO A 88 12.96 -15.29 25.75
C PRO A 88 13.26 -16.29 24.62
N ASN A 89 13.37 -15.79 23.39
CA ASN A 89 13.60 -16.60 22.18
C ASN A 89 15.05 -16.51 21.68
N ARG A 90 15.98 -15.96 22.47
CA ARG A 90 17.39 -15.80 22.09
C ARG A 90 18.23 -16.92 22.67
N ASN A 91 19.05 -17.54 21.83
CA ASN A 91 20.07 -18.49 22.27
C ASN A 91 21.28 -18.38 21.33
N VAL A 92 22.20 -17.48 21.69
CA VAL A 92 23.41 -17.20 20.89
C VAL A 92 24.31 -18.43 20.83
N ILE A 93 24.31 -19.29 21.86
CA ILE A 93 25.10 -20.51 21.88
C ILE A 93 24.62 -21.45 20.76
N ILE A 94 23.33 -21.76 20.70
CA ILE A 94 22.77 -22.60 19.62
C ILE A 94 23.04 -21.97 18.25
N ALA A 95 22.82 -20.66 18.10
CA ALA A 95 23.09 -19.99 16.83
C ALA A 95 24.56 -20.08 16.40
N SER A 96 25.50 -19.98 17.35
CA SER A 96 26.92 -20.13 17.07
C SER A 96 27.24 -21.53 16.52
N PHE A 97 26.67 -22.59 17.10
CA PHE A 97 26.83 -23.97 16.62
C PHE A 97 26.25 -24.16 15.22
N VAL A 98 25.07 -23.60 14.93
CA VAL A 98 24.49 -23.66 13.57
C VAL A 98 25.45 -23.09 12.53
N THR A 99 26.02 -21.90 12.79
CA THR A 99 26.99 -21.30 11.85
C THR A 99 28.34 -22.03 11.81
N ALA A 100 28.77 -22.65 12.92
CA ALA A 100 29.99 -23.44 12.96
C ALA A 100 29.85 -24.72 12.12
N TYR A 101 28.76 -25.46 12.30
CA TYR A 101 28.48 -26.67 11.53
C TYR A 101 28.32 -26.38 10.03
N ALA A 102 27.63 -25.30 9.65
CA ALA A 102 27.54 -24.90 8.25
C ALA A 102 28.92 -24.62 7.62
N ARG A 103 29.81 -23.95 8.35
CA ARG A 103 31.19 -23.71 7.89
C ARG A 103 32.03 -24.99 7.81
N LEU A 104 31.89 -25.90 8.77
CA LEU A 104 32.56 -27.19 8.76
C LEU A 104 32.09 -28.05 7.60
N GLU A 105 30.80 -28.02 7.28
CA GLU A 105 30.24 -28.72 6.14
C GLU A 105 30.83 -28.18 4.83
N LEU A 106 30.79 -26.86 4.61
CA LEU A 106 31.43 -26.24 3.45
C LEU A 106 32.93 -26.57 3.36
N LEU A 107 33.65 -26.54 4.50
CA LEU A 107 35.08 -26.85 4.57
C LEU A 107 35.39 -28.27 4.07
N GLN A 108 34.54 -29.26 4.31
CA GLN A 108 34.74 -30.62 3.80
C GLN A 108 34.77 -30.65 2.27
N TYR A 109 33.94 -29.85 1.60
CA TYR A 109 33.95 -29.71 0.14
C TYR A 109 35.20 -28.98 -0.35
N LEU A 110 35.58 -27.89 0.34
CA LEU A 110 36.78 -27.12 -0.02
C LEU A 110 38.05 -27.97 0.09
N LEU A 111 38.18 -28.79 1.13
CA LEU A 111 39.33 -29.68 1.30
C LEU A 111 39.43 -30.76 0.21
N LYS A 112 38.28 -31.27 -0.28
CA LYS A 112 38.25 -32.22 -1.41
C LYS A 112 38.63 -31.57 -2.73
N LEU A 113 38.16 -30.33 -2.96
CA LEU A 113 38.42 -29.59 -4.19
C LEU A 113 39.85 -29.03 -4.25
N GLY A 114 40.44 -28.67 -3.11
CA GLY A 114 41.80 -28.15 -3.00
C GLY A 114 42.01 -26.90 -3.84
N GLU A 115 43.03 -26.92 -4.70
CA GLU A 115 43.41 -25.79 -5.55
C GLU A 115 42.40 -25.47 -6.66
N ASN A 116 41.42 -26.36 -6.91
CA ASN A 116 40.42 -26.15 -7.94
C ASN A 116 39.33 -25.13 -7.54
N VAL A 117 39.31 -24.67 -6.30
CA VAL A 117 38.31 -23.70 -5.82
C VAL A 117 38.59 -22.30 -6.38
N LEU A 118 37.60 -21.72 -7.05
CA LEU A 118 37.65 -20.35 -7.56
C LEU A 118 36.97 -19.34 -6.63
N TYR A 119 35.86 -19.74 -6.00
CA TYR A 119 35.08 -18.88 -5.10
C TYR A 119 34.19 -19.71 -4.18
N TYR A 120 33.90 -19.20 -2.98
CA TYR A 120 32.91 -19.79 -2.08
C TYR A 120 32.22 -18.71 -1.24
N ASP A 121 30.92 -18.87 -0.98
CA ASP A 121 30.16 -18.00 -0.07
C ASP A 121 29.07 -18.81 0.64
N THR A 122 29.16 -18.88 1.96
CA THR A 122 28.20 -19.45 2.91
C THR A 122 27.81 -20.92 2.68
N ASP A 123 27.20 -21.23 1.57
CA ASP A 123 26.62 -22.52 1.16
C ASP A 123 26.87 -22.84 -0.33
N SER A 124 27.70 -22.06 -1.03
CA SER A 124 28.01 -22.24 -2.46
C SER A 124 29.52 -22.30 -2.72
N VAL A 125 29.92 -23.04 -3.76
CA VAL A 125 31.31 -23.14 -4.24
C VAL A 125 31.32 -23.12 -5.78
N ILE A 126 32.22 -22.31 -6.34
CA ILE A 126 32.57 -22.32 -7.77
C ILE A 126 33.97 -22.91 -7.87
N PHE A 127 34.15 -23.90 -8.74
CA PHE A 127 35.40 -24.64 -8.88
C PHE A 127 35.67 -25.02 -10.33
N ILE A 128 36.93 -25.37 -10.62
CA ILE A 128 37.38 -25.92 -11.88
C ILE A 128 37.16 -27.43 -11.86
N GLU A 129 36.45 -27.95 -12.85
CA GLU A 129 36.26 -29.39 -13.04
C GLU A 129 37.12 -29.90 -14.21
N ASP A 130 38.06 -30.78 -13.89
CA ASP A 130 38.84 -31.54 -14.88
C ASP A 130 38.00 -32.71 -15.42
N ARG A 131 37.50 -32.57 -16.65
CA ARG A 131 36.61 -33.54 -17.29
C ARG A 131 37.23 -34.91 -17.52
N GLU A 132 38.56 -34.98 -17.60
CA GLU A 132 39.25 -36.24 -17.84
C GLU A 132 39.30 -37.11 -16.58
N LYS A 133 39.15 -36.50 -15.39
CA LYS A 133 39.20 -37.18 -14.09
C LYS A 133 37.82 -37.52 -13.51
N GLY A 134 36.74 -37.14 -14.18
CA GLY A 134 35.36 -37.36 -13.74
C GLY A 134 34.83 -36.29 -12.78
N LYS A 135 33.57 -36.42 -12.34
CA LYS A 135 32.92 -35.44 -11.45
C LYS A 135 33.56 -35.43 -10.06
N PHE A 136 33.99 -34.26 -9.59
CA PHE A 136 34.65 -34.11 -8.28
C PHE A 136 33.70 -34.16 -7.10
N LEU A 137 32.43 -33.80 -7.29
CA LEU A 137 31.44 -33.72 -6.24
C LEU A 137 30.13 -34.37 -6.67
N GLU A 138 29.57 -35.19 -5.78
CA GLU A 138 28.22 -35.73 -5.94
C GLU A 138 27.19 -34.66 -5.59
N THR A 139 26.29 -34.39 -6.52
CA THR A 139 25.13 -33.54 -6.30
C THR A 139 23.92 -34.38 -5.93
N GLY A 140 23.00 -33.84 -5.13
CA GLY A 140 21.76 -34.54 -4.80
C GLY A 140 20.60 -33.61 -4.47
N GLU A 141 19.42 -34.21 -4.29
CA GLU A 141 18.15 -33.52 -4.09
C GLU A 141 17.71 -33.51 -2.61
N TYR A 142 18.46 -34.16 -1.72
CA TYR A 142 18.10 -34.27 -0.31
C TYR A 142 18.70 -33.15 0.54
N LEU A 143 18.09 -32.91 1.71
CA LEU A 143 18.54 -31.88 2.66
C LEU A 143 20.01 -32.09 3.03
N GLY A 144 20.81 -31.02 2.92
CA GLY A 144 22.23 -31.02 3.25
C GLY A 144 23.15 -31.43 2.09
N GLN A 145 22.61 -31.90 0.97
CA GLN A 145 23.40 -32.21 -0.22
C GLN A 145 23.64 -30.96 -1.07
N MET A 146 24.76 -30.93 -1.78
CA MET A 146 25.06 -29.88 -2.75
C MET A 146 24.17 -30.06 -3.98
N THR A 147 23.59 -28.97 -4.47
CA THR A 147 22.76 -28.95 -5.68
C THR A 147 23.47 -28.17 -6.78
N ASP A 148 23.33 -28.61 -8.03
CA ASP A 148 23.83 -27.87 -9.19
C ASP A 148 22.90 -26.66 -9.48
N GLU A 149 23.39 -25.46 -9.18
CA GLU A 149 22.64 -24.22 -9.40
C GLU A 149 22.32 -23.93 -10.87
N LEU A 150 23.11 -24.44 -11.83
CA LEU A 150 22.82 -24.24 -13.25
C LEU A 150 21.57 -25.04 -13.64
N VAL A 151 21.41 -26.25 -13.10
CA VAL A 151 20.22 -27.07 -13.32
C VAL A 151 18.98 -26.45 -12.68
N GLU A 152 19.10 -25.92 -11.45
CA GLU A 152 17.96 -25.31 -10.74
C GLU A 152 17.40 -24.08 -11.47
N LYS A 153 18.27 -23.29 -12.10
CA LYS A 153 17.88 -22.10 -12.87
C LYS A 153 17.21 -22.41 -14.21
N LYS A 154 16.99 -23.70 -14.53
CA LYS A 154 16.45 -24.19 -15.81
C LYS A 154 17.24 -23.69 -17.02
N THR A 155 18.54 -23.41 -16.86
CA THR A 155 19.40 -23.13 -18.00
C THR A 155 19.76 -24.44 -18.68
N THR A 156 19.80 -24.49 -20.01
CA THR A 156 20.35 -25.63 -20.74
C THR A 156 21.88 -25.56 -20.83
N ALA A 157 22.49 -24.53 -20.22
CA ALA A 157 23.91 -24.49 -19.93
C ALA A 157 24.32 -25.68 -19.05
N LYS A 158 25.48 -26.24 -19.35
CA LYS A 158 26.03 -27.40 -18.67
C LYS A 158 27.20 -27.02 -17.74
N TRP A 159 27.86 -25.89 -17.97
CA TRP A 159 28.97 -25.40 -17.13
C TRP A 159 29.23 -23.90 -17.31
N ILE A 160 30.04 -23.34 -16.42
CA ILE A 160 30.56 -21.98 -16.52
C ILE A 160 31.76 -21.97 -17.47
N GLY A 161 31.71 -21.16 -18.53
CA GLY A 161 32.79 -21.03 -19.50
C GLY A 161 33.84 -19.99 -19.11
N GLN A 162 33.42 -18.90 -18.47
CA GLN A 162 34.31 -17.84 -18.02
C GLN A 162 33.88 -17.35 -16.65
N PHE A 163 34.85 -17.12 -15.76
CA PHE A 163 34.63 -16.64 -14.41
C PHE A 163 35.61 -15.50 -14.10
N CYS A 164 35.12 -14.47 -13.40
CA CYS A 164 35.92 -13.35 -12.93
C CYS A 164 35.43 -12.94 -11.54
N SER A 165 36.36 -12.61 -10.63
CA SER A 165 36.06 -12.15 -9.28
C SER A 165 36.88 -10.91 -8.97
N ALA A 166 36.19 -9.84 -8.57
CA ALA A 166 36.80 -8.61 -8.07
C ALA A 166 36.96 -8.64 -6.54
N GLY A 167 36.35 -9.62 -5.86
CA GLY A 167 36.46 -9.81 -4.42
C GLY A 167 35.22 -10.46 -3.80
N PRO A 168 35.14 -10.50 -2.45
CA PRO A 168 34.01 -11.10 -1.75
C PRO A 168 32.68 -10.47 -2.16
N LYS A 169 31.73 -11.32 -2.57
CA LYS A 169 30.39 -10.96 -3.07
C LYS A 169 30.38 -10.06 -4.31
N SER A 170 31.50 -10.03 -5.04
CA SER A 170 31.68 -9.24 -6.26
C SER A 170 32.34 -10.09 -7.34
N TYR A 171 31.53 -10.85 -8.08
CA TYR A 171 31.98 -11.78 -9.11
C TYR A 171 30.99 -11.83 -10.27
N SER A 172 31.46 -12.28 -11.43
CA SER A 172 30.63 -12.48 -12.62
C SER A 172 31.09 -13.71 -13.39
N TYR A 173 30.15 -14.34 -14.08
CA TYR A 173 30.45 -15.47 -14.95
C TYR A 173 29.56 -15.53 -16.18
N ARG A 174 30.10 -16.16 -17.23
CA ARG A 174 29.37 -16.52 -18.44
C ARG A 174 29.29 -18.02 -18.57
N THR A 175 28.10 -18.54 -18.86
CA THR A 175 27.91 -19.96 -19.13
C THR A 175 28.43 -20.36 -20.51
N ASN A 176 28.52 -21.65 -20.79
CA ASN A 176 28.76 -22.12 -22.15
C ASN A 176 27.56 -21.78 -23.06
N LEU A 177 27.80 -21.67 -24.37
CA LEU A 177 26.72 -21.58 -25.35
C LEU A 177 25.82 -22.81 -25.25
N TYR A 178 24.52 -22.58 -25.24
CA TYR A 178 23.50 -23.62 -25.20
C TYR A 178 22.34 -23.27 -26.12
N THR A 179 21.64 -24.30 -26.60
CA THR A 179 20.45 -24.11 -27.43
C THR A 179 19.22 -23.97 -26.54
N ARG A 180 18.44 -22.93 -26.77
CA ARG A 180 17.13 -22.73 -26.15
C ARG A 180 16.06 -22.81 -27.23
N THR A 181 15.10 -23.69 -27.00
CA THR A 181 13.85 -23.75 -27.78
C THR A 181 12.91 -22.69 -27.24
N ASN A 182 12.52 -21.75 -28.09
CA ASN A 182 11.53 -20.73 -27.78
C ASN A 182 10.11 -21.33 -27.86
N ASP A 183 9.11 -20.61 -27.33
CA ASP A 183 7.71 -21.06 -27.31
C ASP A 183 7.13 -21.30 -28.73
N ASP A 184 7.76 -20.73 -29.76
CA ASP A 184 7.44 -20.89 -31.18
C ASP A 184 8.15 -22.09 -31.84
N GLY A 185 8.95 -22.87 -31.08
CA GLY A 185 9.71 -24.02 -31.56
C GLY A 185 11.04 -23.67 -32.23
N THR A 186 11.42 -22.38 -32.29
CA THR A 186 12.72 -21.97 -32.84
C THR A 186 13.87 -22.25 -31.87
N GLU A 187 14.99 -22.73 -32.39
CA GLU A 187 16.21 -22.97 -31.62
C GLU A 187 17.18 -21.79 -31.76
N THR A 188 17.56 -21.19 -30.62
CA THR A 188 18.54 -20.10 -30.58
C THR A 188 19.69 -20.44 -29.66
N ASN A 189 20.91 -20.11 -30.08
CA ASN A 189 22.07 -20.20 -29.21
C ASN A 189 22.03 -19.04 -28.20
N GLN A 190 21.94 -19.37 -26.92
CA GLN A 190 22.01 -18.42 -25.81
C GLN A 190 23.26 -18.67 -24.98
N GLN A 191 23.68 -17.62 -24.28
CA GLN A 191 24.73 -17.63 -23.27
C GLN A 191 24.23 -16.77 -22.12
N ASP A 192 24.22 -17.31 -20.91
CA ASP A 192 23.80 -16.57 -19.74
C ASP A 192 24.99 -15.81 -19.16
N GLU A 193 24.74 -14.56 -18.80
CA GLU A 193 25.69 -13.73 -18.07
C GLU A 193 25.11 -13.43 -16.69
N ILE A 194 25.85 -13.82 -15.65
CA ILE A 194 25.50 -13.57 -14.27
C ILE A 194 26.52 -12.61 -13.68
N VAL A 195 26.00 -11.55 -13.06
CA VAL A 195 26.77 -10.51 -12.39
C VAL A 195 26.27 -10.39 -10.96
N HIS A 196 27.18 -10.48 -10.00
CA HIS A 196 26.95 -10.21 -8.59
C HIS A 196 27.95 -9.16 -8.14
N VAL A 197 27.47 -7.99 -7.70
CA VAL A 197 28.35 -6.92 -7.19
C VAL A 197 27.77 -6.39 -5.89
N LYS A 198 28.56 -6.45 -4.82
CA LYS A 198 28.14 -5.96 -3.51
C LYS A 198 28.02 -4.43 -3.52
N GLY A 199 26.93 -3.93 -2.95
CA GLY A 199 26.68 -2.49 -2.83
C GLY A 199 25.94 -1.87 -4.01
N PHE A 200 25.76 -2.61 -5.12
CA PHE A 200 25.08 -2.13 -6.31
C PHE A 200 23.72 -2.82 -6.49
N SER A 201 22.67 -2.05 -6.76
CA SER A 201 21.37 -2.57 -7.19
C SER A 201 21.39 -2.87 -8.68
N LEU A 202 21.30 -4.15 -9.06
CA LEU A 202 21.38 -4.61 -10.46
C LEU A 202 20.04 -4.46 -11.20
N LYS A 203 19.46 -3.26 -11.17
CA LYS A 203 18.21 -2.90 -11.84
C LYS A 203 18.43 -1.73 -12.78
N GLY A 204 17.68 -1.70 -13.89
CA GLY A 204 17.65 -0.56 -14.80
C GLY A 204 19.02 -0.23 -15.42
N PRO A 205 19.50 1.04 -15.37
CA PRO A 205 20.75 1.45 -16.00
C PRO A 205 21.99 0.68 -15.51
N ALA A 206 22.04 0.37 -14.21
CA ALA A 206 23.17 -0.36 -13.61
C ALA A 206 23.35 -1.75 -14.22
N LYS A 207 22.28 -2.43 -14.62
CA LYS A 207 22.36 -3.75 -15.29
C LYS A 207 22.98 -3.67 -16.68
N LYS A 208 22.87 -2.52 -17.36
CA LYS A 208 23.49 -2.30 -18.68
C LYS A 208 24.97 -1.94 -18.58
N LEU A 209 25.37 -1.32 -17.48
CA LEU A 209 26.74 -0.90 -17.22
C LEU A 209 27.56 -1.99 -16.56
N LEU A 210 27.01 -2.71 -15.58
CA LEU A 210 27.66 -3.83 -14.90
C LEU A 210 27.42 -5.11 -15.68
N THR A 211 28.29 -5.35 -16.65
CA THR A 211 28.39 -6.59 -17.41
C THR A 211 29.64 -7.37 -17.02
N PHE A 212 29.72 -8.64 -17.42
CA PHE A 212 30.91 -9.47 -17.24
C PHE A 212 32.17 -8.79 -17.80
N ASP A 213 32.09 -8.19 -19.00
CA ASP A 213 33.25 -7.52 -19.61
C ASP A 213 33.70 -6.31 -18.80
N THR A 214 32.76 -5.55 -18.23
CA THR A 214 33.11 -4.40 -17.39
C THR A 214 33.82 -4.82 -16.11
N ILE A 215 33.30 -5.83 -15.41
CA ILE A 215 33.93 -6.37 -14.19
C ILE A 215 35.30 -6.95 -14.52
N ARG A 216 35.39 -7.76 -15.58
CA ARG A 216 36.65 -8.30 -16.07
C ARG A 216 37.67 -7.19 -16.34
N SER A 217 37.24 -6.12 -17.02
CA SER A 217 38.15 -5.01 -17.32
C SER A 217 38.61 -4.25 -16.08
N CYS A 218 37.80 -4.16 -15.02
CA CYS A 218 38.23 -3.57 -13.74
C CYS A 218 39.18 -4.48 -12.96
N VAL A 219 39.08 -5.80 -13.14
CA VAL A 219 40.04 -6.76 -12.56
C VAL A 219 41.36 -6.75 -13.32
N GLU A 220 41.32 -6.64 -14.64
CA GLU A 220 42.51 -6.56 -15.51
C GLU A 220 43.22 -5.19 -15.38
N ASP A 221 42.46 -4.10 -15.22
CA ASP A 221 42.97 -2.74 -15.04
C ASP A 221 42.35 -2.08 -13.78
N PRO A 222 43.07 -2.10 -12.64
CA PRO A 222 42.61 -1.49 -11.39
C PRO A 222 42.42 0.04 -11.45
N SER A 223 42.93 0.73 -12.47
CA SER A 223 42.74 2.17 -12.63
C SER A 223 41.37 2.54 -13.20
N LYS A 224 40.63 1.56 -13.70
CA LYS A 224 39.35 1.76 -14.36
C LYS A 224 38.22 1.91 -13.35
N GLU A 225 37.68 3.13 -13.27
CA GLU A 225 36.52 3.45 -12.44
C GLU A 225 35.22 3.32 -13.22
N ILE A 226 34.21 2.70 -12.61
CA ILE A 226 32.85 2.64 -13.15
C ILE A 226 31.97 3.45 -12.21
N GLU A 227 31.51 4.60 -12.68
CA GLU A 227 30.52 5.40 -11.97
C GLU A 227 29.11 4.96 -12.35
N ILE A 228 28.31 4.65 -11.34
CA ILE A 228 26.89 4.31 -11.53
C ILE A 228 26.07 5.33 -10.77
N THR A 229 25.44 6.23 -11.52
CA THR A 229 24.50 7.17 -10.94
C THR A 229 23.17 6.45 -10.72
N TYR A 230 22.92 6.08 -9.47
CA TYR A 230 21.57 5.77 -9.05
C TYR A 230 20.79 7.08 -8.96
N ARG A 231 19.68 7.19 -9.70
CA ARG A 231 18.61 8.13 -9.33
C ARG A 231 17.90 7.57 -8.12
N GLU A 232 18.61 7.49 -7.01
CA GLU A 232 17.98 7.33 -5.72
C GLU A 232 17.27 8.65 -5.44
N PHE A 233 16.00 8.58 -5.04
CA PHE A 233 15.38 9.68 -4.33
C PHE A 233 16.05 9.75 -2.96
N ILE A 234 17.29 10.24 -2.92
CA ILE A 234 17.91 10.70 -1.70
C ILE A 234 17.09 11.95 -1.33
N ARG A 235 16.30 11.87 -0.26
CA ARG A 235 15.87 13.09 0.43
C ARG A 235 17.15 13.70 0.97
N GLU A 236 17.72 14.64 0.22
CA GLU A 236 18.85 15.43 0.67
C GLU A 236 18.49 16.09 2.01
N ASN A 237 19.18 15.67 3.07
CA ASN A 237 19.24 16.39 4.32
C ASN A 237 20.18 17.59 4.14
N THR A 238 19.76 18.62 3.41
CA THR A 238 20.04 20.03 3.72
C THR A 238 19.47 20.95 2.63
N GLN A 239 18.90 22.05 3.11
CA GLN A 239 18.44 23.22 2.38
C GLN A 239 17.09 23.11 1.65
N SER A 240 16.10 23.72 2.32
CA SER A 240 14.76 24.02 1.85
C SER A 240 13.92 22.79 1.45
N ILE A 241 13.39 22.11 2.47
CA ILE A 241 12.10 21.45 2.31
C ILE A 241 11.07 22.57 2.05
N SER A 242 11.00 23.00 0.80
CA SER A 242 9.78 23.60 0.28
C SER A 242 8.64 22.62 0.56
N LYS A 243 7.60 23.12 1.20
CA LYS A 243 6.28 22.51 1.39
C LYS A 243 5.92 21.63 0.17
N LYS A 244 6.14 20.32 0.23
CA LYS A 244 5.85 19.41 -0.91
C LYS A 244 4.99 18.19 -0.56
N ASN A 245 4.43 18.14 0.64
CA ASN A 245 3.44 17.12 0.99
C ASN A 245 2.03 17.67 1.23
N GLU A 246 1.85 18.99 1.11
CA GLU A 246 0.58 19.69 1.16
C GLU A 246 0.64 20.82 0.13
N GLN A 247 -0.29 20.80 -0.81
CA GLN A 247 -0.77 22.04 -1.41
C GLN A 247 -2.03 22.39 -0.63
N CYS A 248 -1.95 23.35 0.30
CA CYS A 248 -3.14 24.14 0.62
C CYS A 248 -3.33 25.05 -0.58
N LEU A 249 -4.32 24.74 -1.40
CA LEU A 249 -4.76 25.63 -2.47
C LEU A 249 -5.68 26.65 -1.79
N HIS A 250 -5.19 27.87 -1.63
CA HIS A 250 -6.09 28.99 -1.42
C HIS A 250 -6.78 29.26 -2.77
N ASP A 251 -8.11 29.35 -2.75
CA ASP A 251 -8.96 29.77 -3.88
C ASP A 251 -9.18 28.77 -5.03
N VAL A 252 -9.01 27.46 -4.84
CA VAL A 252 -9.37 26.43 -5.85
C VAL A 252 -10.43 25.47 -5.31
N THR A 253 -11.70 25.78 -5.57
CA THR A 253 -12.82 24.86 -5.31
C THR A 253 -12.80 23.72 -6.33
N LEU A 254 -12.58 22.49 -5.88
CA LEU A 254 -12.60 21.30 -6.73
C LEU A 254 -14.02 20.73 -6.80
N PRO A 255 -14.72 20.87 -7.94
CA PRO A 255 -16.12 20.52 -8.04
C PRO A 255 -16.36 19.01 -7.99
N LEU A 256 -17.56 18.64 -7.54
CA LEU A 256 -18.15 17.33 -7.71
C LEU A 256 -18.87 17.30 -9.05
N TYR A 257 -18.43 16.42 -9.93
CA TYR A 257 -19.00 16.35 -11.28
C TYR A 257 -20.24 15.46 -11.33
N HIS A 258 -21.38 16.05 -11.73
CA HIS A 258 -22.66 15.38 -11.95
C HIS A 258 -22.71 14.58 -13.27
N PRO A 259 -23.44 13.44 -13.34
CA PRO A 259 -24.15 12.76 -12.25
C PRO A 259 -23.20 11.91 -11.40
N PHE A 260 -23.58 11.66 -10.14
CA PHE A 260 -22.76 10.86 -9.23
C PHE A 260 -23.57 10.20 -8.12
N VAL A 261 -22.96 9.21 -7.48
CA VAL A 261 -23.40 8.69 -6.17
C VAL A 261 -22.28 8.98 -5.18
N MET A 262 -22.60 9.71 -4.12
CA MET A 262 -21.71 9.99 -3.01
C MET A 262 -22.20 9.29 -1.75
N THR A 263 -21.37 8.45 -1.15
CA THR A 263 -21.64 7.94 0.20
C THR A 263 -21.04 8.89 1.24
N VAL A 264 -21.86 9.38 2.17
CA VAL A 264 -21.47 10.19 3.33
C VAL A 264 -21.61 9.36 4.59
N CYS A 265 -20.49 9.05 5.25
CA CYS A 265 -20.47 8.09 6.36
C CYS A 265 -19.81 8.67 7.61
N GLY A 266 -20.40 8.38 8.77
CA GLY A 266 -19.87 8.78 10.07
C GLY A 266 -20.83 8.48 11.23
N PRO A 267 -20.34 8.37 12.47
CA PRO A 267 -21.17 8.04 13.63
C PRO A 267 -22.24 9.11 13.91
N THR A 268 -23.19 8.82 14.79
CA THR A 268 -24.15 9.82 15.28
C THR A 268 -23.41 11.06 15.82
N GLN A 269 -23.94 12.26 15.56
CA GLN A 269 -23.32 13.55 15.94
C GLN A 269 -21.96 13.90 15.30
N SER A 270 -21.54 13.20 14.24
CA SER A 270 -20.31 13.52 13.49
C SER A 270 -20.37 14.78 12.61
N GLY A 271 -21.54 15.42 12.46
CA GLY A 271 -21.69 16.63 11.64
C GLY A 271 -22.19 16.41 10.21
N LYS A 272 -22.52 15.17 9.81
CA LYS A 272 -23.01 14.81 8.45
C LYS A 272 -24.09 15.75 7.91
N THR A 273 -25.19 15.91 8.67
CA THR A 273 -26.34 16.72 8.27
C THR A 273 -25.96 18.19 8.07
N HIS A 274 -25.12 18.75 8.93
CA HIS A 274 -24.67 20.14 8.80
C HIS A 274 -23.79 20.33 7.57
N LEU A 275 -22.83 19.42 7.33
CA LEU A 275 -22.01 19.45 6.12
C LEU A 275 -22.87 19.35 4.85
N LEU A 276 -23.93 18.52 4.84
CA LEU A 276 -24.86 18.46 3.71
C LEU A 276 -25.59 19.78 3.49
N VAL A 277 -26.04 20.43 4.56
CA VAL A 277 -26.67 21.76 4.49
C VAL A 277 -25.68 22.78 3.90
N ASP A 278 -24.42 22.77 4.35
CA ASP A 278 -23.39 23.67 3.85
C ASP A 278 -23.05 23.40 2.37
N ILE A 279 -23.04 22.14 1.95
CA ILE A 279 -22.91 21.76 0.54
C ILE A 279 -24.09 22.29 -0.27
N ILE A 280 -25.33 22.17 0.22
CA ILE A 280 -26.54 22.66 -0.44
C ILE A 280 -26.52 24.19 -0.57
N LYS A 281 -26.09 24.90 0.50
CA LYS A 281 -25.94 26.36 0.50
C LYS A 281 -24.84 26.86 -0.45
N ASN A 282 -23.91 25.99 -0.86
CA ASN A 282 -22.82 26.31 -1.80
C ASN A 282 -22.91 25.50 -3.11
N ILE A 283 -24.09 24.99 -3.45
CA ILE A 283 -24.26 23.98 -4.51
C ILE A 283 -23.80 24.46 -5.89
N ASP A 284 -24.00 25.74 -6.22
CA ASP A 284 -23.60 26.34 -7.50
C ASP A 284 -22.08 26.33 -7.71
N GLN A 285 -21.29 26.35 -6.63
CA GLN A 285 -19.83 26.30 -6.67
C GLN A 285 -19.28 24.88 -6.55
N LEU A 286 -20.04 23.99 -5.90
CA LEU A 286 -19.58 22.65 -5.53
C LEU A 286 -20.00 21.55 -6.50
N ILE A 287 -21.11 21.69 -7.22
CA ILE A 287 -21.62 20.63 -8.11
C ILE A 287 -21.77 21.14 -9.54
N ILE A 288 -21.16 20.43 -10.50
CA ILE A 288 -21.15 20.83 -11.92
C ILE A 288 -21.56 19.66 -12.84
N PRO A 289 -22.56 19.83 -13.73
CA PRO A 289 -23.56 20.92 -13.72
C PRO A 289 -24.39 20.91 -12.43
N THR A 290 -24.89 22.08 -12.03
CA THR A 290 -25.62 22.24 -10.78
C THR A 290 -27.05 21.66 -10.86
N PRO A 291 -27.51 20.89 -9.86
CA PRO A 291 -28.88 20.40 -9.78
C PRO A 291 -29.91 21.54 -9.64
N ASP A 292 -31.05 21.44 -10.33
CA ASP A 292 -32.14 22.41 -10.24
C ASP A 292 -33.17 22.08 -9.16
N LYS A 293 -33.18 20.82 -8.70
CA LYS A 293 -34.13 20.33 -7.70
C LYS A 293 -33.45 19.47 -6.62
N LEU A 294 -33.76 19.75 -5.36
CA LEU A 294 -33.41 18.92 -4.21
C LEU A 294 -34.60 18.02 -3.84
N LEU A 295 -34.35 16.73 -3.64
CA LEU A 295 -35.33 15.79 -3.10
C LEU A 295 -34.75 15.13 -1.84
N TYR A 296 -35.25 15.52 -0.67
CA TYR A 296 -34.75 15.04 0.62
C TYR A 296 -35.65 13.93 1.16
N LEU A 297 -35.13 12.70 1.22
CA LEU A 297 -35.84 11.53 1.73
C LEU A 297 -35.36 11.23 3.15
N TYR A 298 -36.29 11.20 4.11
CA TYR A 298 -35.98 11.08 5.53
C TYR A 298 -36.95 10.18 6.28
N THR A 299 -36.56 9.71 7.46
CA THR A 299 -37.43 8.96 8.40
C THR A 299 -37.81 9.74 9.65
N ALA A 300 -37.06 10.81 9.98
CA ALA A 300 -37.35 11.72 11.08
C ALA A 300 -37.17 13.17 10.64
N GLU A 301 -38.08 14.05 11.07
CA GLU A 301 -38.02 15.47 10.75
C GLU A 301 -36.90 16.17 11.54
N GLN A 302 -36.16 17.06 10.88
CA GLN A 302 -35.01 17.77 11.45
C GLN A 302 -35.18 19.28 11.25
N THR A 303 -34.66 20.08 12.19
CA THR A 303 -34.74 21.55 12.14
C THR A 303 -34.06 22.15 10.92
N VAL A 304 -33.02 21.47 10.40
CA VAL A 304 -32.28 21.90 9.20
C VAL A 304 -33.12 21.95 7.94
N TYR A 305 -34.28 21.29 7.89
CA TYR A 305 -35.15 21.31 6.72
C TYR A 305 -35.72 22.71 6.47
N GLY A 306 -36.06 23.43 7.54
CA GLY A 306 -36.47 24.83 7.46
C GLY A 306 -35.37 25.71 6.88
N GLU A 307 -34.12 25.53 7.32
CA GLU A 307 -32.99 26.28 6.78
C GLU A 307 -32.76 26.05 5.28
N ILE A 308 -32.95 24.81 4.82
CA ILE A 308 -32.85 24.45 3.41
C ILE A 308 -33.99 25.13 2.62
N MET A 309 -35.23 25.05 3.12
CA MET A 309 -36.37 25.69 2.48
C MET A 309 -36.19 27.21 2.36
N ASP A 310 -35.77 27.86 3.45
CA ASP A 310 -35.52 29.29 3.51
C ASP A 310 -34.41 29.69 2.54
N TYR A 311 -33.33 28.91 2.47
CA TYR A 311 -32.23 29.13 1.51
C TYR A 311 -32.72 29.04 0.06
N VAL A 312 -33.45 27.98 -0.29
CA VAL A 312 -33.97 27.78 -1.65
C VAL A 312 -34.96 28.87 -2.03
N ALA A 313 -35.85 29.25 -1.11
CA ALA A 313 -36.81 30.33 -1.34
C ALA A 313 -36.10 31.70 -1.52
N ALA A 314 -35.09 32.01 -0.71
CA ALA A 314 -34.36 33.27 -0.79
C ALA A 314 -33.46 33.37 -2.04
N ASN A 315 -32.95 32.24 -2.56
CA ASN A 315 -31.97 32.22 -3.65
C ASN A 315 -32.53 31.70 -4.98
N HIS A 316 -33.85 31.47 -5.08
CA HIS A 316 -34.47 30.92 -6.29
C HIS A 316 -34.22 31.76 -7.55
N GLU A 317 -33.89 33.04 -7.47
CA GLU A 317 -33.54 33.86 -8.64
C GLU A 317 -32.05 33.69 -9.04
N HIS A 318 -31.16 33.47 -8.08
CA HIS A 318 -29.70 33.57 -8.24
C HIS A 318 -28.97 32.22 -8.25
N SER A 319 -29.55 31.17 -7.67
CA SER A 319 -29.01 29.80 -7.62
C SER A 319 -29.68 28.91 -8.68
N ALA A 320 -28.96 27.94 -9.25
CA ALA A 320 -29.55 26.96 -10.16
C ALA A 320 -30.56 26.05 -9.43
N LEU A 321 -30.35 25.80 -8.14
CA LEU A 321 -31.29 25.07 -7.29
C LEU A 321 -32.53 25.94 -7.02
N LYS A 322 -33.64 25.61 -7.67
CA LYS A 322 -34.90 26.40 -7.65
C LYS A 322 -35.95 25.83 -6.71
N ARG A 323 -35.91 24.52 -6.46
CA ARG A 323 -36.98 23.79 -5.79
C ARG A 323 -36.41 22.76 -4.83
N CYS A 324 -37.08 22.56 -3.71
CA CYS A 324 -36.81 21.48 -2.78
C CYS A 324 -38.11 20.76 -2.41
N GLU A 325 -38.05 19.45 -2.32
CA GLU A 325 -39.14 18.59 -1.84
C GLU A 325 -38.63 17.66 -0.75
N PHE A 326 -39.49 17.41 0.24
CA PHE A 326 -39.19 16.59 1.40
C PHE A 326 -40.16 15.41 1.43
N TYR A 327 -39.62 14.20 1.48
CA TYR A 327 -40.37 12.97 1.39
C TYR A 327 -40.21 12.15 2.67
N ASP A 328 -41.32 11.98 3.40
CA ASP A 328 -41.39 11.25 4.66
C ASP A 328 -41.47 9.73 4.41
N CYS A 329 -40.32 9.07 4.37
CA CYS A 329 -40.21 7.63 4.18
C CYS A 329 -40.78 6.83 5.35
N ALA A 330 -40.85 7.39 6.56
CA ALA A 330 -41.42 6.67 7.71
C ALA A 330 -42.92 6.47 7.54
N ARG A 331 -43.61 7.45 6.94
CA ARG A 331 -45.06 7.36 6.64
C ARG A 331 -45.36 6.72 5.30
N LEU A 332 -44.57 7.03 4.26
CA LEU A 332 -44.88 6.68 2.88
C LEU A 332 -44.09 5.46 2.36
N GLY A 333 -43.13 4.95 3.15
CA GLY A 333 -42.20 3.90 2.71
C GLY A 333 -41.10 4.45 1.80
N ILE A 334 -40.09 3.62 1.47
CA ILE A 334 -39.04 4.03 0.52
C ILE A 334 -39.63 3.97 -0.90
N PRO A 335 -39.65 5.10 -1.64
CA PRO A 335 -40.39 5.18 -2.88
C PRO A 335 -39.74 4.36 -4.00
N THR A 336 -40.58 3.85 -4.89
CA THR A 336 -40.12 3.28 -6.16
C THR A 336 -39.75 4.38 -7.14
N VAL A 337 -39.00 4.02 -8.19
CA VAL A 337 -38.64 4.93 -9.29
C VAL A 337 -39.85 5.62 -9.90
N GLU A 338 -40.94 4.86 -10.10
CA GLU A 338 -42.18 5.37 -10.69
C GLU A 338 -42.84 6.42 -9.79
N HIS A 339 -42.74 6.25 -8.47
CA HIS A 339 -43.28 7.19 -7.50
C HIS A 339 -42.43 8.47 -7.41
N ILE A 340 -41.11 8.38 -7.56
CA ILE A 340 -40.24 9.57 -7.52
C ILE A 340 -40.21 10.34 -8.83
N LYS A 341 -40.49 9.70 -9.98
CA LYS A 341 -40.41 10.34 -11.32
C LYS A 341 -41.15 11.68 -11.41
N PRO A 342 -42.40 11.81 -10.91
CA PRO A 342 -43.12 13.10 -10.90
C PRO A 342 -42.44 14.17 -10.03
N LEU A 343 -41.63 13.74 -9.06
CA LEU A 343 -40.89 14.59 -8.13
C LEU A 343 -39.49 14.98 -8.67
N LEU A 344 -39.10 14.54 -9.86
CA LEU A 344 -37.79 14.89 -10.44
C LEU A 344 -37.85 16.20 -11.24
N GLY A 345 -36.74 16.96 -11.20
CA GLY A 345 -36.45 18.10 -12.08
C GLY A 345 -35.61 17.70 -13.30
N GLU A 346 -34.94 18.65 -13.94
CA GLU A 346 -34.01 18.38 -15.06
C GLU A 346 -32.76 17.64 -14.58
N ARG A 347 -32.19 18.10 -13.45
CA ARG A 347 -31.08 17.53 -12.69
C ARG A 347 -31.46 17.54 -11.23
N THR A 348 -31.74 16.36 -10.69
CA THR A 348 -32.17 16.26 -9.29
C THR A 348 -31.02 15.81 -8.39
N LEU A 349 -31.00 16.36 -7.18
CA LEU A 349 -30.14 15.94 -6.08
C LEU A 349 -30.96 15.19 -5.02
N PRO A 350 -31.08 13.85 -5.10
CA PRO A 350 -31.66 13.08 -4.01
C PRO A 350 -30.71 13.02 -2.81
N VAL A 351 -31.20 13.33 -1.61
CA VAL A 351 -30.53 13.07 -0.34
C VAL A 351 -31.26 11.94 0.37
N LEU A 352 -30.57 10.84 0.60
CA LEU A 352 -31.06 9.64 1.27
C LEU A 352 -30.51 9.65 2.71
N ASP A 353 -31.21 10.30 3.63
CA ASP A 353 -30.72 10.54 5.00
C ASP A 353 -31.20 9.47 6.00
N ASP A 354 -30.24 8.73 6.56
CA ASP A 354 -30.41 7.65 7.53
C ASP A 354 -31.50 6.61 7.16
N LEU A 355 -31.70 6.38 5.86
CA LEU A 355 -32.71 5.43 5.36
C LEU A 355 -32.26 3.97 5.49
N MET A 356 -30.98 3.74 5.78
CA MET A 356 -30.33 2.42 5.80
C MET A 356 -31.01 1.43 6.75
N VAL A 357 -31.19 1.83 8.01
CA VAL A 357 -31.80 0.97 9.04
C VAL A 357 -33.26 0.69 8.69
N PHE A 358 -33.98 1.72 8.25
CA PHE A 358 -35.38 1.60 7.85
C PHE A 358 -35.56 0.70 6.62
N ALA A 359 -34.71 0.85 5.59
CA ALA A 359 -34.74 0.03 4.39
C ALA A 359 -34.56 -1.46 4.69
N MET A 360 -33.68 -1.79 5.64
CA MET A 360 -33.38 -3.17 6.02
C MET A 360 -34.53 -3.89 6.74
N SER A 361 -35.58 -3.17 7.14
CA SER A 361 -36.78 -3.78 7.73
C SER A 361 -37.58 -4.62 6.73
N THR A 362 -37.44 -4.36 5.42
CA THR A 362 -38.16 -5.09 4.37
C THR A 362 -37.26 -5.40 3.18
N LYS A 363 -37.55 -6.49 2.45
CA LYS A 363 -36.82 -6.81 1.21
C LYS A 363 -37.04 -5.75 0.13
N GLU A 364 -38.24 -5.19 0.07
CA GLU A 364 -38.62 -4.15 -0.88
C GLU A 364 -37.89 -2.83 -0.60
N GLY A 365 -37.78 -2.41 0.67
CA GLY A 365 -37.05 -1.20 1.05
C GLY A 365 -35.58 -1.22 0.63
N VAL A 366 -34.88 -2.32 0.87
CA VAL A 366 -33.49 -2.50 0.39
C VAL A 366 -33.40 -2.43 -1.13
N GLU A 367 -34.40 -2.98 -1.84
CA GLU A 367 -34.42 -2.97 -3.30
C GLU A 367 -34.65 -1.57 -3.86
N ASN A 368 -35.64 -0.86 -3.34
CA ASN A 368 -35.96 0.51 -3.74
C ASN A 368 -34.77 1.44 -3.50
N LEU A 369 -34.12 1.32 -2.33
CA LEU A 369 -32.92 2.08 -2.00
C LEU A 369 -31.75 1.77 -2.94
N ASN A 370 -31.53 0.48 -3.25
CA ASN A 370 -30.48 0.07 -4.17
C ASN A 370 -30.69 0.62 -5.58
N ASN A 371 -31.92 0.56 -6.06
CA ASN A 371 -32.29 1.05 -7.39
C ASN A 371 -32.04 2.56 -7.52
N LEU A 372 -32.47 3.33 -6.53
CA LEU A 372 -32.20 4.78 -6.43
C LEU A 372 -30.70 5.11 -6.43
N ALA A 373 -29.89 4.34 -5.70
CA ALA A 373 -28.45 4.58 -5.56
C ALA A 373 -27.56 3.89 -6.63
N THR A 374 -28.13 3.12 -7.56
CA THR A 374 -27.34 2.44 -8.60
C THR A 374 -27.97 2.60 -9.97
N ARG A 375 -28.95 1.76 -10.30
CA ARG A 375 -29.54 1.64 -11.64
C ARG A 375 -30.14 2.95 -12.13
N ASP A 376 -30.90 3.63 -11.29
CA ASP A 376 -31.68 4.77 -11.74
C ASP A 376 -30.90 6.08 -11.71
N SER A 377 -29.85 6.16 -10.89
CA SER A 377 -28.98 7.34 -10.81
C SER A 377 -28.35 7.71 -12.16
N HIS A 378 -27.92 6.71 -12.94
CA HIS A 378 -27.32 6.90 -14.26
C HIS A 378 -28.35 7.13 -15.38
N HIS A 379 -29.58 6.64 -15.22
CA HIS A 379 -30.62 6.75 -16.23
C HIS A 379 -31.49 8.01 -16.10
N LEU A 380 -31.53 8.61 -14.90
CA LEU A 380 -32.39 9.75 -14.56
C LEU A 380 -31.60 11.03 -14.26
N ASP A 381 -30.31 11.09 -14.63
CA ASP A 381 -29.41 12.24 -14.41
C ASP A 381 -29.46 12.72 -12.95
N LEU A 382 -29.16 11.82 -12.01
CA LEU A 382 -29.24 12.08 -10.57
C LEU A 382 -27.85 12.19 -9.94
N SER A 383 -27.70 13.17 -9.04
CA SER A 383 -26.60 13.20 -8.07
C SER A 383 -27.12 12.79 -6.69
N VAL A 384 -26.80 11.58 -6.25
CA VAL A 384 -27.35 11.00 -5.02
C VAL A 384 -26.38 11.17 -3.86
N PHE A 385 -26.82 11.79 -2.76
CA PHE A 385 -26.16 11.71 -1.46
C PHE A 385 -26.76 10.58 -0.66
N PHE A 386 -25.94 9.59 -0.32
CA PHE A 386 -26.31 8.46 0.50
C PHE A 386 -25.68 8.58 1.89
N VAL A 387 -26.48 8.93 2.90
CA VAL A 387 -25.98 9.20 4.25
C VAL A 387 -26.16 7.97 5.12
N CYS A 388 -25.08 7.52 5.76
CA CYS A 388 -25.11 6.35 6.61
C CYS A 388 -24.21 6.47 7.85
N GLN A 389 -24.42 5.59 8.83
CA GLN A 389 -23.64 5.60 10.08
C GLN A 389 -22.32 4.81 9.96
N THR A 390 -22.32 3.76 9.14
CA THR A 390 -21.15 2.90 8.88
C THR A 390 -21.16 2.37 7.46
N LEU A 391 -20.02 1.95 6.92
CA LEU A 391 -19.97 1.29 5.60
C LEU A 391 -20.19 -0.24 5.67
N ASN A 392 -20.24 -0.82 6.86
CA ASN A 392 -20.23 -2.27 7.09
C ASN A 392 -21.61 -2.86 7.43
N TYR A 393 -22.63 -2.56 6.64
CA TYR A 393 -23.91 -3.27 6.74
C TYR A 393 -23.81 -4.66 6.10
N GLY A 394 -24.28 -5.70 6.82
CA GLY A 394 -24.17 -7.11 6.45
C GLY A 394 -25.06 -7.58 5.28
N ASN A 395 -25.25 -6.77 4.24
CA ASN A 395 -26.11 -7.08 3.10
C ASN A 395 -25.40 -6.78 1.76
N GLY A 396 -25.45 -7.76 0.84
CA GLY A 396 -24.76 -7.69 -0.46
C GLY A 396 -25.18 -6.52 -1.36
N LYS A 397 -26.44 -6.10 -1.32
CA LYS A 397 -26.93 -4.97 -2.15
C LYS A 397 -26.40 -3.62 -1.63
N ILE A 398 -26.35 -3.45 -0.32
CA ILE A 398 -25.76 -2.25 0.31
C ILE A 398 -24.25 -2.19 0.06
N ARG A 399 -23.55 -3.33 0.08
CA ARG A 399 -22.16 -3.41 -0.34
C ARG A 399 -21.97 -3.00 -1.81
N SER A 400 -22.93 -3.32 -2.69
CA SER A 400 -22.93 -2.88 -4.09
C SER A 400 -23.00 -1.36 -4.22
N MET A 401 -23.95 -0.71 -3.53
CA MET A 401 -24.09 0.75 -3.51
C MET A 401 -22.80 1.46 -3.06
N ARG A 402 -22.16 0.95 -2.00
CA ARG A 402 -20.86 1.45 -1.55
C ARG A 402 -19.82 1.31 -2.66
N THR A 403 -19.70 0.13 -3.27
CA THR A 403 -18.64 -0.12 -4.28
C THR A 403 -18.83 0.73 -5.53
N ASN A 404 -20.09 1.06 -5.87
CA ASN A 404 -20.45 1.88 -7.02
C ASN A 404 -20.47 3.39 -6.72
N SER A 405 -20.21 3.80 -5.48
CA SER A 405 -20.13 5.23 -5.14
C SER A 405 -18.91 5.86 -5.77
N MET A 406 -19.13 6.91 -6.55
CA MET A 406 -18.07 7.69 -7.19
C MET A 406 -17.29 8.49 -6.14
N TYR A 407 -17.97 8.96 -5.11
CA TYR A 407 -17.36 9.72 -4.02
C TYR A 407 -17.65 9.05 -2.67
N HIS A 408 -16.64 9.04 -1.78
CA HIS A 408 -16.81 8.64 -0.39
C HIS A 408 -16.35 9.76 0.52
N LEU A 409 -17.28 10.36 1.26
CA LEU A 409 -17.00 11.36 2.28
C LEU A 409 -17.13 10.71 3.65
N LEU A 410 -16.01 10.57 4.35
CA LEU A 410 -15.92 9.81 5.59
C LEU A 410 -15.51 10.73 6.73
N PHE A 411 -16.37 10.86 7.72
CA PHE A 411 -16.09 11.61 8.94
C PHE A 411 -15.17 10.85 9.87
N ASN A 412 -14.50 11.59 10.75
CA ASN A 412 -13.78 10.99 11.86
C ASN A 412 -14.71 10.13 12.71
N ASN A 413 -14.22 8.97 13.12
CA ASN A 413 -14.86 8.17 14.14
C ASN A 413 -13.80 7.82 15.20
N HIS A 414 -13.91 8.47 16.36
CA HIS A 414 -12.96 8.33 17.45
C HIS A 414 -12.87 6.90 18.01
N THR A 415 -13.90 6.07 17.80
CA THR A 415 -13.93 4.70 18.30
C THR A 415 -13.55 3.66 17.24
N ASP A 416 -13.72 3.98 15.95
CA ASP A 416 -13.58 3.00 14.87
C ASP A 416 -13.12 3.62 13.55
N THR A 417 -11.83 3.48 13.24
CA THR A 417 -11.20 3.98 12.01
C THR A 417 -11.44 3.09 10.78
N ARG A 418 -12.14 1.96 10.94
CA ARG A 418 -12.23 0.91 9.89
C ARG A 418 -12.82 1.40 8.59
N ASP A 419 -13.78 2.33 8.60
CA ASP A 419 -14.43 2.80 7.37
C ASP A 419 -13.45 3.60 6.48
N ILE A 420 -12.66 4.50 7.08
CA ILE A 420 -11.60 5.24 6.38
C ILE A 420 -10.51 4.29 5.90
N GLU A 421 -10.06 3.37 6.76
CA GLU A 421 -9.04 2.41 6.39
C GLU A 421 -9.51 1.46 5.27
N LEU A 422 -10.77 1.03 5.29
CA LEU A 422 -11.36 0.16 4.28
C LEU A 422 -11.32 0.82 2.91
N ILE A 423 -11.84 2.05 2.79
CA ILE A 423 -11.85 2.77 1.51
C ILE A 423 -10.43 3.09 1.06
N ALA A 424 -9.57 3.56 1.96
CA ALA A 424 -8.20 3.92 1.61
C ALA A 424 -7.36 2.72 1.15
N ARG A 425 -7.50 1.55 1.81
CA ARG A 425 -6.81 0.32 1.40
C ARG A 425 -7.35 -0.24 0.09
N ASN A 426 -8.66 -0.23 -0.13
CA ASN A 426 -9.27 -0.65 -1.40
C ASN A 426 -8.77 0.20 -2.56
N LYS A 427 -8.60 1.50 -2.30
CA LYS A 427 -7.93 2.44 -3.19
C LYS A 427 -6.42 2.41 -2.99
N GLY A 428 -5.76 1.32 -2.59
CA GLY A 428 -4.29 1.18 -2.61
C GLY A 428 -3.42 2.26 -1.94
N ILE A 429 -3.95 3.04 -1.01
CA ILE A 429 -3.24 4.11 -0.30
C ILE A 429 -2.26 3.51 0.72
N ARG A 430 -1.05 4.07 0.82
CA ARG A 430 -0.03 3.60 1.77
C ARG A 430 -0.46 3.84 3.22
N LEU A 431 -0.07 2.93 4.11
CA LEU A 431 -0.39 3.00 5.53
C LEU A 431 0.05 4.31 6.20
N SER A 432 1.19 4.88 5.79
CA SER A 432 1.67 6.18 6.29
C SER A 432 0.71 7.32 5.96
N THR A 433 0.20 7.37 4.73
CA THR A 433 -0.79 8.38 4.30
C THR A 433 -2.13 8.16 4.99
N ILE A 434 -2.56 6.91 5.18
CA ILE A 434 -3.78 6.57 5.93
C ILE A 434 -3.68 7.10 7.37
N ARG A 435 -2.56 6.85 8.05
CA ARG A 435 -2.32 7.36 9.41
C ARG A 435 -2.36 8.88 9.47
N LYS A 436 -1.77 9.55 8.47
CA LYS A 436 -1.83 11.01 8.35
C LYS A 436 -3.27 11.51 8.21
N ILE A 437 -4.04 10.93 7.28
CA ILE A 437 -5.46 11.27 7.08
C ILE A 437 -6.23 11.13 8.39
N LEU A 438 -6.06 10.01 9.10
CA LEU A 438 -6.74 9.77 10.38
C LEU A 438 -6.34 10.80 11.44
N SER A 439 -5.06 11.15 11.54
CA SER A 439 -4.58 12.19 12.45
C SER A 439 -5.16 13.57 12.12
N ASP A 440 -5.13 13.98 10.85
CA ASP A 440 -5.60 15.31 10.43
C ASP A 440 -7.11 15.47 10.56
N VAL A 441 -7.86 14.42 10.23
CA VAL A 441 -9.31 14.35 10.41
C VAL A 441 -9.68 14.34 11.90
N ALA A 442 -8.85 13.76 12.78
CA ALA A 442 -9.09 13.78 14.22
C ALA A 442 -8.81 15.12 14.91
N LYS A 443 -8.02 16.02 14.30
CA LYS A 443 -7.71 17.35 14.85
C LYS A 443 -8.88 18.34 14.76
N LYS A 444 -9.87 18.08 13.90
CA LYS A 444 -11.03 18.96 13.68
C LYS A 444 -12.29 18.39 14.34
N GLN A 445 -13.08 19.24 14.98
CA GLN A 445 -14.32 18.87 15.70
C GLN A 445 -15.35 18.13 14.80
N TYR A 446 -15.35 18.40 13.49
CA TYR A 446 -16.15 17.70 12.48
C TYR A 446 -15.29 17.31 11.28
N GLY A 447 -14.07 16.82 11.55
CA GLY A 447 -13.15 16.45 10.48
C GLY A 447 -13.70 15.33 9.61
N TYR A 448 -13.45 15.44 8.30
CA TYR A 448 -13.81 14.43 7.31
C TYR A 448 -12.75 14.36 6.21
N VAL A 449 -12.77 13.27 5.45
CA VAL A 449 -11.96 13.09 4.25
C VAL A 449 -12.85 12.65 3.08
N LEU A 450 -12.60 13.24 1.92
CA LEU A 450 -13.19 12.86 0.65
C LEU A 450 -12.22 11.96 -0.13
N PHE A 451 -12.70 10.79 -0.51
CA PHE A 451 -12.10 9.95 -1.55
C PHE A 451 -12.91 10.07 -2.83
N ASP A 452 -12.30 10.65 -3.84
CA ASP A 452 -12.87 10.97 -5.14
C ASP A 452 -12.42 9.94 -6.18
N GLY A 453 -13.39 9.18 -6.69
CA GLY A 453 -13.23 8.22 -7.79
C GLY A 453 -13.75 8.72 -9.13
N CYS A 454 -14.04 10.03 -9.27
CA CYS A 454 -14.51 10.57 -10.53
C CYS A 454 -13.37 10.60 -11.57
N PRO A 455 -13.55 10.01 -12.76
CA PRO A 455 -12.55 10.07 -13.82
C PRO A 455 -12.24 11.51 -14.29
N ARG A 456 -13.21 12.42 -14.16
CA ARG A 456 -13.05 13.85 -14.52
C ARG A 456 -12.28 14.65 -13.48
N SER A 457 -12.15 14.14 -12.26
CA SER A 457 -11.41 14.83 -11.20
C SER A 457 -9.89 14.73 -11.40
N PRO A 458 -9.13 15.81 -11.09
CA PRO A 458 -7.67 15.81 -11.17
C PRO A 458 -7.08 14.67 -10.33
N ALA A 459 -6.22 13.85 -10.97
CA ALA A 459 -5.67 12.65 -10.34
C ALA A 459 -4.85 12.93 -9.07
N ASN A 460 -4.23 14.11 -8.98
CA ASN A 460 -3.46 14.56 -7.83
C ASN A 460 -4.31 15.09 -6.67
N ALA A 461 -5.63 15.27 -6.84
CA ALA A 461 -6.53 15.85 -5.84
C ALA A 461 -7.66 14.89 -5.40
N ARG A 462 -7.49 13.59 -5.66
CA ARG A 462 -8.50 12.56 -5.40
C ARG A 462 -8.69 12.19 -3.93
N VAL A 463 -7.77 12.59 -3.06
CA VAL A 463 -7.91 12.40 -1.61
C VAL A 463 -7.71 13.74 -0.94
N ARG A 464 -8.77 14.30 -0.38
CA ARG A 464 -8.75 15.66 0.17
C ARG A 464 -9.71 15.88 1.32
N THR A 465 -9.47 16.91 2.12
CA THR A 465 -10.42 17.47 3.10
C THR A 465 -10.59 18.96 2.83
N GLY A 466 -11.58 19.62 3.42
CA GLY A 466 -11.86 21.02 3.17
C GLY A 466 -12.49 21.22 1.79
N ILE A 467 -13.66 20.64 1.55
CA ILE A 467 -14.35 20.72 0.25
C ILE A 467 -15.24 21.94 0.13
N LEU A 468 -15.59 22.60 1.24
CA LEU A 468 -16.40 23.81 1.22
C LEU A 468 -15.56 25.03 0.80
N PRO A 469 -16.17 26.06 0.17
CA PRO A 469 -15.42 27.23 -0.32
C PRO A 469 -14.70 28.04 0.76
N ASP A 470 -15.18 27.99 1.99
CA ASP A 470 -14.64 28.69 3.16
C ASP A 470 -13.59 27.87 3.94
N GLU A 471 -13.30 26.65 3.51
CA GLU A 471 -12.29 25.78 4.12
C GLU A 471 -10.97 25.78 3.33
N CYS A 472 -9.82 25.74 4.02
CA CYS A 472 -8.55 25.39 3.34
C CYS A 472 -8.63 23.93 2.91
N THR A 473 -8.64 23.70 1.59
CA THR A 473 -8.54 22.37 1.00
C THR A 473 -7.15 21.81 1.24
N ILE A 474 -7.07 20.66 1.92
CA ILE A 474 -5.83 19.91 2.11
C ILE A 474 -5.89 18.67 1.22
N ILE A 475 -4.94 18.56 0.29
CA ILE A 475 -4.80 17.42 -0.61
C ILE A 475 -3.75 16.45 -0.07
N TYR A 476 -4.13 15.18 0.07
CA TYR A 476 -3.24 14.10 0.48
C TYR A 476 -2.61 13.46 -0.75
N ASN A 477 -1.29 13.64 -0.93
CA ASN A 477 -0.58 13.06 -2.06
C ASN A 477 -0.51 11.53 -1.93
N THR A 478 -1.07 10.82 -2.91
CA THR A 478 -1.03 9.35 -2.98
C THR A 478 -0.08 8.92 -4.08
N ASP A 479 0.94 8.12 -3.74
CA ASP A 479 1.97 7.63 -4.68
C ASP A 479 1.40 6.78 -5.85
N LYS A 480 0.12 6.41 -5.77
CA LYS A 480 -0.65 5.83 -6.87
C LYS A 480 -1.81 6.77 -7.19
N GLN A 481 -1.93 7.12 -8.46
CA GLN A 481 -3.16 7.66 -9.02
C GLN A 481 -4.09 6.48 -9.25
N PHE A 482 -5.13 6.34 -8.43
CA PHE A 482 -6.15 5.29 -8.64
C PHE A 482 -6.97 5.73 -9.84
N VAL A 483 -7.01 4.90 -10.90
CA VAL A 483 -7.77 5.16 -12.14
C VAL A 483 -9.26 5.04 -11.89
#